data_AF-A0A9Q8WHI0-F1
#
_entry.id   AF-A0A9Q8WHI0-F1
#
_cell.length_a   1.000
_cell.length_b   1.000
_cell.length_c   1.000
_cell.angle_alpha   90.00
_cell.angle_beta   90.00
_cell.angle_gamma   90.00
#
_symmetry.space_group_name_H-M   'P 1'
#
loop_
_entity.id
_entity.type
_entity.pdbx_description
1 polymer ?
#
loop_
_entity_poly.entity_id
_entity_poly.type
_entity_poly.pdbx_seq_one_letter_code
_entity_poly.pdbx_strand_id
1 'polypeptide(L)'
;MSKFAPLDNQAMINTFGIIQSKGKQSSFTMPVSEHPEIDGALIEERLTILGDDSVAQLGVTVALKICDDYVPCDQSDDTDQVLKIFLRRLEGNGLTTLAAEVYFYQNEPDKLRALRNHLIDALLKPMLARGRGKGLISQPVDEDAQTEIQSILHEVETVPRDATLRDECLKRDGGRCMVSQCWSDTWKEPSQGKICSTNCAHCIPYSLSTTNGSYIQTVNIATIWLAYHRYINDLQGAITSESINQLPNIMTLMDTLHKQFRKLKMAFKSTGVQNQYAIQRFGSAERFYLRGILPPTVQFSAHNGDENLPNPAFLRCHYILAEVYNGP
;
A
#
# COMPACT_ATOMS: atom_id res chain seq x y z
N MET A 1 -39.66 -1.60 -17.05
CA MET A 1 -39.54 -0.49 -16.09
C MET A 1 -38.98 -1.05 -14.79
N SER A 2 -37.70 -0.82 -14.51
CA SER A 2 -37.09 -1.02 -13.19
C SER A 2 -36.02 0.06 -13.06
N LYS A 3 -36.29 1.05 -12.22
CA LYS A 3 -35.44 2.20 -11.94
C LYS A 3 -34.53 1.81 -10.76
N PHE A 4 -33.29 1.42 -11.05
CA PHE A 4 -32.23 1.54 -10.05
C PHE A 4 -31.66 2.96 -10.18
N ALA A 5 -31.88 3.77 -9.16
CA ALA A 5 -31.22 5.06 -9.03
C ALA A 5 -29.72 4.83 -8.78
N PRO A 6 -28.82 5.61 -9.40
CA PRO A 6 -27.40 5.53 -9.10
C PRO A 6 -27.16 6.01 -7.67
N LEU A 7 -26.51 5.18 -6.86
CA LEU A 7 -25.97 5.56 -5.56
C LEU A 7 -24.99 6.72 -5.75
N ASP A 8 -25.17 7.76 -4.94
CA ASP A 8 -24.47 9.02 -4.98
C ASP A 8 -23.01 8.85 -4.53
N ASN A 9 -22.08 8.89 -5.49
CA ASN A 9 -20.63 8.74 -5.30
C ASN A 9 -19.98 9.91 -4.54
N GLN A 10 -20.74 10.92 -4.10
CA GLN A 10 -20.18 12.11 -3.46
C GLN A 10 -19.79 11.88 -1.98
N ALA A 11 -20.38 10.91 -1.28
CA ALA A 11 -20.07 10.61 0.12
C ALA A 11 -18.72 9.89 0.30
N MET A 12 -18.39 8.94 -0.59
CA MET A 12 -17.11 8.21 -0.59
C MET A 12 -15.91 9.09 -0.96
N ILE A 13 -16.11 10.02 -1.89
CA ILE A 13 -15.11 11.04 -2.23
C ILE A 13 -14.87 11.96 -1.02
N ASN A 14 -15.85 12.18 -0.14
CA ASN A 14 -15.66 12.96 1.07
C ASN A 14 -14.93 12.18 2.17
N THR A 15 -15.14 10.87 2.33
CA THR A 15 -14.42 10.05 3.32
C THR A 15 -12.92 9.98 3.01
N PHE A 16 -12.54 9.82 1.74
CA PHE A 16 -11.13 9.89 1.30
C PHE A 16 -10.65 11.32 0.99
N GLY A 17 -11.56 12.26 0.75
CA GLY A 17 -11.30 13.69 0.53
C GLY A 17 -11.09 14.49 1.81
N ILE A 18 -11.61 14.03 2.95
CA ILE A 18 -11.30 14.57 4.29
C ILE A 18 -9.83 14.30 4.65
N ILE A 19 -9.20 13.26 4.07
CA ILE A 19 -7.74 13.06 4.16
C ILE A 19 -6.98 14.18 3.41
N GLN A 20 -7.63 14.89 2.47
CA GLN A 20 -7.04 16.02 1.75
C GLN A 20 -7.40 17.40 2.31
N SER A 21 -8.32 17.54 3.27
CA SER A 21 -8.66 18.84 3.83
C SER A 21 -8.90 18.80 5.33
N LYS A 22 -7.81 18.97 6.09
CA LYS A 22 -7.71 19.78 7.32
C LYS A 22 -6.28 19.62 7.85
N GLY A 23 -5.44 20.57 7.44
CA GLY A 23 -4.09 20.70 7.95
C GLY A 23 -4.11 21.00 9.44
N LYS A 24 -3.80 19.99 10.25
CA LYS A 24 -3.09 20.14 11.52
C LYS A 24 -2.05 19.03 11.62
N GLN A 25 -0.85 19.47 11.92
CA GLN A 25 0.42 18.76 11.85
C GLN A 25 0.50 17.68 12.95
N SER A 26 0.90 16.45 12.61
CA SER A 26 1.38 15.48 13.60
C SER A 26 2.41 14.57 12.96
N SER A 27 3.61 14.57 13.55
CA SER A 27 4.65 13.57 13.36
C SER A 27 4.11 12.15 13.62
N PHE A 28 4.89 11.09 13.38
CA PHE A 28 4.66 9.79 14.03
C PHE A 28 4.93 9.87 15.55
N THR A 29 4.26 10.81 16.22
CA THR A 29 4.13 10.99 17.67
C THR A 29 2.78 10.50 18.16
N MET A 30 1.81 10.30 17.25
CA MET A 30 0.56 9.61 17.58
C MET A 30 0.80 8.10 17.53
N PRO A 31 0.37 7.34 18.55
CA PRO A 31 0.45 5.89 18.52
C PRO A 31 -0.41 5.35 17.37
N VAL A 32 0.10 4.34 16.66
CA VAL A 32 -0.71 3.51 15.76
C VAL A 32 -1.83 2.92 16.60
N SER A 33 -3.08 2.98 16.12
CA SER A 33 -4.21 2.40 16.84
C SER A 33 -3.91 0.96 17.23
N GLU A 34 -4.05 0.65 18.52
CA GLU A 34 -3.84 -0.71 19.02
C GLU A 34 -4.87 -1.64 18.40
N HIS A 35 -4.43 -2.87 18.11
CA HIS A 35 -5.36 -3.92 17.73
C HIS A 35 -6.27 -4.18 18.95
N PRO A 36 -7.61 -4.23 18.80
CA PRO A 36 -8.45 -4.65 19.92
C PRO A 36 -7.98 -6.04 20.38
N GLU A 37 -7.72 -6.22 21.67
CA GLU A 37 -7.10 -7.46 22.15
C GLU A 37 -7.92 -8.70 21.77
N ILE A 38 -7.20 -9.76 21.37
CA ILE A 38 -7.73 -11.11 21.28
C ILE A 38 -6.67 -12.05 21.87
N ASP A 39 -7.11 -12.97 22.70
CA ASP A 39 -6.32 -14.12 23.09
C ASP A 39 -6.02 -14.97 21.84
N GLY A 40 -4.75 -15.00 21.41
CA GLY A 40 -4.32 -15.71 20.21
C GLY A 40 -4.69 -17.20 20.19
N ALA A 41 -4.81 -17.83 21.36
CA ALA A 41 -5.24 -19.21 21.50
C ALA A 41 -6.70 -19.42 21.05
N LEU A 42 -7.56 -18.43 21.29
CA LEU A 42 -8.99 -18.43 20.95
C LEU A 42 -9.23 -18.28 19.44
N ILE A 43 -8.29 -17.64 18.73
CA ILE A 43 -8.31 -17.53 17.26
C ILE A 43 -7.87 -18.84 16.64
N GLU A 44 -6.77 -19.45 17.08
CA GLU A 44 -6.30 -20.72 16.53
C GLU A 44 -7.30 -21.87 16.74
N GLU A 45 -7.92 -21.95 17.93
CA GLU A 45 -8.97 -22.92 18.25
C GLU A 45 -10.22 -22.77 17.36
N ARG A 46 -10.54 -21.55 16.90
CA ARG A 46 -11.70 -21.29 16.03
C ARG A 46 -11.36 -21.28 14.55
N LEU A 47 -10.14 -20.95 14.16
CA LEU A 47 -9.63 -21.15 12.80
C LEU A 47 -9.58 -22.64 12.44
N THR A 48 -9.32 -23.52 13.42
CA THR A 48 -9.44 -24.98 13.22
C THR A 48 -10.88 -25.42 12.94
N ILE A 49 -11.89 -24.69 13.44
CA ILE A 49 -13.31 -24.93 13.13
C ILE A 49 -13.65 -24.45 11.70
N LEU A 50 -12.97 -23.41 11.21
CA LEU A 50 -13.19 -22.83 9.88
C LEU A 50 -12.35 -23.49 8.76
N GLY A 51 -11.62 -24.58 9.05
CA GLY A 51 -10.60 -25.22 8.19
C GLY A 51 -11.08 -25.92 6.91
N ASP A 52 -12.32 -25.67 6.48
CA ASP A 52 -12.84 -26.07 5.17
C ASP A 52 -13.15 -24.78 4.37
N ASP A 53 -12.74 -24.71 3.11
CA ASP A 53 -12.98 -23.57 2.22
C ASP A 53 -14.46 -23.15 2.22
N SER A 54 -15.38 -24.12 2.39
CA SER A 54 -16.81 -23.87 2.52
C SER A 54 -17.18 -23.07 3.78
N VAL A 55 -16.51 -23.35 4.90
CA VAL A 55 -16.71 -22.73 6.20
C VAL A 55 -16.03 -21.35 6.26
N ALA A 56 -14.86 -21.20 5.62
CA ALA A 56 -14.21 -19.91 5.43
C ALA A 56 -15.10 -18.94 4.62
N GLN A 57 -15.70 -19.41 3.52
CA GLN A 57 -16.62 -18.62 2.69
C GLN A 57 -17.90 -18.22 3.47
N LEU A 58 -18.41 -19.13 4.31
CA LEU A 58 -19.53 -18.84 5.20
C LEU A 58 -19.15 -17.78 6.24
N GLY A 59 -17.95 -17.88 6.83
CA GLY A 59 -17.41 -16.90 7.78
C GLY A 59 -17.32 -15.49 7.19
N VAL A 60 -16.82 -15.36 5.95
CA VAL A 60 -16.79 -14.07 5.24
C VAL A 60 -18.19 -13.51 4.99
N THR A 61 -19.14 -14.38 4.61
CA THR A 61 -20.53 -13.97 4.38
C THR A 61 -21.17 -13.44 5.66
N VAL A 62 -20.95 -14.12 6.79
CA VAL A 62 -21.42 -13.68 8.10
C VAL A 62 -20.76 -12.36 8.51
N ALA A 63 -19.45 -12.22 8.32
CA ALA A 63 -18.72 -10.97 8.63
C ALA A 63 -19.24 -9.78 7.81
N LEU A 64 -19.51 -9.98 6.51
CA LEU A 64 -20.13 -8.95 5.66
C LEU A 64 -21.53 -8.57 6.17
N LYS A 65 -22.32 -9.54 6.60
CA LYS A 65 -23.65 -9.30 7.18
C LYS A 65 -23.58 -8.51 8.49
N ILE A 66 -22.62 -8.82 9.36
CA ILE A 66 -22.36 -8.03 10.57
C ILE A 66 -22.01 -6.58 10.22
N CYS A 67 -21.20 -6.37 9.17
CA CYS A 67 -20.93 -5.02 8.70
C CYS A 67 -22.18 -4.34 8.12
N ASP A 68 -23.09 -5.06 7.46
CA ASP A 68 -24.37 -4.49 6.99
C ASP A 68 -25.31 -4.11 8.14
N ASP A 69 -25.24 -4.82 9.27
CA ASP A 69 -26.06 -4.57 10.46
C ASP A 69 -25.41 -3.55 11.43
N TYR A 70 -24.17 -3.12 11.17
CA TYR A 70 -23.47 -2.12 11.95
C TYR A 70 -24.18 -0.75 11.87
N VAL A 71 -24.35 -0.10 13.02
CA VAL A 71 -24.94 1.24 13.11
C VAL A 71 -23.83 2.26 13.36
N PRO A 72 -23.52 3.13 12.38
CA PRO A 72 -22.54 4.20 12.54
C PRO A 72 -22.85 5.12 13.73
N CYS A 73 -21.85 5.51 14.50
CA CYS A 73 -22.06 6.41 15.64
C CYS A 73 -22.35 7.86 15.20
N ASP A 74 -21.84 8.27 14.05
CA ASP A 74 -22.09 9.57 13.44
C ASP A 74 -21.86 9.51 11.92
N GLN A 75 -21.99 10.66 11.23
CA GLN A 75 -21.86 10.75 9.76
C GLN A 75 -20.44 10.51 9.23
N SER A 76 -19.43 10.52 10.10
CA SER A 76 -18.02 10.30 9.76
C SER A 76 -17.53 8.88 10.07
N ASP A 77 -18.35 8.09 10.76
CA ASP A 77 -18.07 6.69 11.05
C ASP A 77 -18.31 5.82 9.80
N ASP A 78 -17.20 5.48 9.13
CA ASP A 78 -17.14 4.67 7.92
C ASP A 78 -16.75 3.20 8.22
N THR A 79 -16.94 2.75 9.47
CA THR A 79 -16.46 1.44 9.94
C THR A 79 -16.98 0.29 9.10
N ASP A 80 -18.28 0.28 8.78
CA ASP A 80 -18.87 -0.77 7.96
C ASP A 80 -18.28 -0.81 6.55
N GLN A 81 -18.08 0.35 5.93
CA GLN A 81 -17.56 0.49 4.58
C GLN A 81 -16.11 0.01 4.51
N VAL A 82 -15.27 0.47 5.43
CA VAL A 82 -13.85 0.09 5.47
C VAL A 82 -13.70 -1.41 5.71
N LEU A 83 -14.40 -1.98 6.69
CA LEU A 83 -14.33 -3.43 6.97
C LEU A 83 -14.82 -4.25 5.77
N LYS A 84 -15.91 -3.85 5.10
CA LYS A 84 -16.38 -4.51 3.86
C LYS A 84 -15.35 -4.43 2.74
N ILE A 85 -14.65 -3.30 2.59
CA ILE A 85 -13.58 -3.16 1.59
C ILE A 85 -12.46 -4.15 1.90
N PHE A 86 -11.95 -4.21 3.13
CA PHE A 86 -10.90 -5.17 3.48
C PHE A 86 -11.36 -6.63 3.31
N LEU A 87 -12.58 -6.99 3.76
CA LEU A 87 -13.15 -8.33 3.59
C LEU A 87 -13.32 -8.74 2.12
N ARG A 88 -13.43 -7.79 1.18
CA ARG A 88 -13.54 -8.08 -0.25
C ARG A 88 -12.20 -8.13 -0.97
N ARG A 89 -11.11 -7.65 -0.34
CA ARG A 89 -9.80 -7.45 -0.98
C ARG A 89 -8.68 -8.27 -0.38
N LEU A 90 -8.75 -8.61 0.91
CA LEU A 90 -7.88 -9.60 1.49
C LEU A 90 -8.20 -10.98 0.91
N GLU A 91 -7.21 -11.87 0.91
CA GLU A 91 -7.38 -13.25 0.46
C GLU A 91 -6.62 -14.18 1.42
N GLY A 92 -6.90 -15.48 1.36
CA GLY A 92 -6.23 -16.50 2.19
C GLY A 92 -6.42 -16.26 3.69
N ASN A 93 -5.38 -16.56 4.48
CA ASN A 93 -5.43 -16.51 5.94
C ASN A 93 -5.73 -15.11 6.51
N GLY A 94 -5.34 -14.04 5.80
CA GLY A 94 -5.64 -12.69 6.23
C GLY A 94 -7.13 -12.36 6.17
N LEU A 95 -7.82 -12.86 5.13
CA LEU A 95 -9.27 -12.73 4.99
C LEU A 95 -10.01 -13.50 6.07
N THR A 96 -9.62 -14.76 6.32
CA THR A 96 -10.27 -15.59 7.34
C THR A 96 -10.04 -15.04 8.74
N THR A 97 -8.84 -14.53 9.02
CA THR A 97 -8.51 -13.83 10.27
C THR A 97 -9.43 -12.63 10.46
N LEU A 98 -9.51 -11.71 9.48
CA LEU A 98 -10.37 -10.54 9.59
C LEU A 98 -11.86 -10.91 9.75
N ALA A 99 -12.35 -11.89 9.00
CA ALA A 99 -13.73 -12.36 9.11
C ALA A 99 -14.04 -12.91 10.51
N ALA A 100 -13.11 -13.67 11.10
CA ALA A 100 -13.25 -14.20 12.46
C ALA A 100 -13.28 -13.07 13.51
N GLU A 101 -12.45 -12.04 13.34
CA GLU A 101 -12.42 -10.88 14.25
C GLU A 101 -13.69 -10.06 14.18
N VAL A 102 -14.19 -9.78 12.98
CA VAL A 102 -15.48 -9.10 12.79
C VAL A 102 -16.61 -9.90 13.44
N TYR A 103 -16.61 -11.23 13.28
CA TYR A 103 -17.56 -12.11 13.95
C TYR A 103 -17.44 -12.05 15.49
N PHE A 104 -16.21 -12.07 16.01
CA PHE A 104 -15.96 -12.02 17.44
C PHE A 104 -16.44 -10.71 18.07
N TYR A 105 -16.28 -9.58 17.36
CA TYR A 105 -16.68 -8.25 17.82
C TYR A 105 -18.10 -7.83 17.42
N GLN A 106 -18.93 -8.74 16.90
CA GLN A 106 -20.25 -8.41 16.35
C GLN A 106 -21.18 -7.65 17.32
N ASN A 107 -21.01 -7.85 18.63
CA ASN A 107 -21.80 -7.19 19.68
C ASN A 107 -21.04 -6.05 20.38
N GLU A 108 -19.85 -5.70 19.90
CA GLU A 108 -18.94 -4.73 20.51
C GLU A 108 -18.58 -3.64 19.48
N PRO A 109 -19.48 -2.68 19.19
CA PRO A 109 -19.29 -1.71 18.11
C PRO A 109 -18.02 -0.86 18.27
N ASP A 110 -17.60 -0.60 19.52
CA ASP A 110 -16.37 0.11 19.82
C ASP A 110 -15.13 -0.68 19.36
N LYS A 111 -15.15 -2.01 19.48
CA LYS A 111 -14.05 -2.88 19.01
C LYS A 111 -14.02 -3.00 17.50
N LEU A 112 -15.19 -2.99 16.83
CA LEU A 112 -15.24 -2.90 15.36
C LEU A 112 -14.63 -1.59 14.85
N ARG A 113 -14.90 -0.46 15.52
CA ARG A 113 -14.24 0.83 15.20
C ARG A 113 -12.74 0.78 15.46
N ALA A 114 -12.32 0.21 16.58
CA ALA A 114 -10.90 0.05 16.90
C ALA A 114 -10.19 -0.82 15.86
N LEU A 115 -10.79 -1.94 15.44
CA LEU A 115 -10.28 -2.80 14.37
C LEU A 115 -10.15 -2.04 13.06
N ARG A 116 -11.19 -1.29 12.65
CA ARG A 116 -11.14 -0.42 11.48
C ARG A 116 -9.99 0.59 11.55
N ASN A 117 -9.82 1.27 12.69
CA ASN A 117 -8.75 2.24 12.87
C ASN A 117 -7.37 1.58 12.81
N HIS A 118 -7.22 0.41 13.43
CA HIS A 118 -5.99 -0.38 13.36
C HIS A 118 -5.65 -0.77 11.92
N LEU A 119 -6.61 -1.29 11.13
CA LEU A 119 -6.37 -1.66 9.73
C LEU A 119 -5.90 -0.44 8.89
N ILE A 120 -6.53 0.72 9.08
CA ILE A 120 -6.14 1.94 8.36
C ILE A 120 -4.75 2.43 8.81
N ASP A 121 -4.52 2.50 10.12
CA ASP A 121 -3.28 3.04 10.68
C ASP A 121 -2.08 2.14 10.47
N ALA A 122 -2.29 0.83 10.60
CA ALA A 122 -1.23 -0.16 10.56
C ALA A 122 -0.97 -0.69 9.15
N LEU A 123 -1.96 -0.75 8.25
CA LEU A 123 -1.76 -1.28 6.89
C LEU A 123 -1.65 -0.16 5.84
N LEU A 124 -2.59 0.78 5.82
CA LEU A 124 -2.75 1.71 4.71
C LEU A 124 -1.90 2.99 4.84
N LYS A 125 -1.96 3.68 5.98
CA LYS A 125 -1.20 4.93 6.21
C LYS A 125 0.31 4.77 5.97
N PRO A 126 0.96 3.65 6.36
CA PRO A 126 2.38 3.45 6.11
C PRO A 126 2.75 3.48 4.63
N MET A 127 1.90 2.95 3.75
CA MET A 127 2.11 2.95 2.29
C MET A 127 2.17 4.36 1.69
N LEU A 128 1.52 5.32 2.34
CA LEU A 128 1.42 6.71 1.87
C LEU A 128 2.46 7.63 2.53
N ALA A 129 3.19 7.14 3.54
CA ALA A 129 4.25 7.90 4.19
C ALA A 129 5.41 8.16 3.22
N ARG A 130 5.87 9.41 3.10
CA ARG A 130 6.99 9.76 2.22
C ARG A 130 8.33 9.49 2.92
N GLY A 131 9.30 8.91 2.19
CA GLY A 131 10.69 8.76 2.63
C GLY A 131 11.34 10.10 3.03
N ARG A 132 12.29 10.05 3.98
CA ARG A 132 12.76 11.18 4.79
C ARG A 132 13.33 12.38 3.99
N GLY A 133 12.70 13.54 4.19
CA GLY A 133 13.42 14.77 4.53
C GLY A 133 13.58 14.88 6.05
N LYS A 134 14.70 15.45 6.53
CA LYS A 134 14.86 15.87 7.92
C LYS A 134 13.68 16.77 8.31
N GLY A 135 13.04 16.47 9.44
CA GLY A 135 11.93 17.28 9.97
C GLY A 135 10.64 17.14 9.17
N LEU A 136 9.96 16.01 9.30
CA LEU A 136 8.63 15.84 8.72
C LEU A 136 7.57 16.47 9.63
N ILE A 137 7.34 17.79 9.47
CA ILE A 137 6.09 18.43 8.98
C ILE A 137 6.15 19.98 9.12
N SER A 138 6.02 20.65 7.95
CA SER A 138 5.64 22.02 7.52
C SER A 138 6.02 23.32 8.29
N GLN A 139 6.59 24.26 7.53
CA GLN A 139 6.40 25.72 7.70
C GLN A 139 5.21 26.21 6.82
N PRO A 140 4.56 27.35 7.16
CA PRO A 140 3.60 28.02 6.29
C PRO A 140 4.34 28.69 5.14
N VAL A 141 3.77 28.64 3.92
CA VAL A 141 4.42 29.19 2.73
C VAL A 141 3.50 30.27 2.16
N ASP A 142 3.99 31.49 2.25
CA ASP A 142 3.59 32.65 1.46
C ASP A 142 3.56 32.28 -0.04
N GLU A 143 2.57 32.74 -0.80
CA GLU A 143 2.24 32.19 -2.13
C GLU A 143 3.41 32.24 -3.14
N ASP A 144 4.39 33.13 -2.93
CA ASP A 144 5.57 33.26 -3.79
C ASP A 144 6.65 32.18 -3.59
N ALA A 145 6.65 31.45 -2.47
CA ALA A 145 7.65 30.41 -2.19
C ALA A 145 7.26 29.01 -2.70
N GLN A 146 6.08 28.85 -3.32
CA GLN A 146 5.65 27.57 -3.91
C GLN A 146 6.47 27.14 -5.12
N THR A 147 7.00 28.10 -5.89
CA THR A 147 7.83 27.82 -7.07
C THR A 147 9.24 27.36 -6.66
N GLU A 148 9.77 27.91 -5.57
CA GLU A 148 11.11 27.59 -5.05
C GLU A 148 11.10 26.25 -4.28
N ILE A 149 10.03 25.94 -3.55
CA ILE A 149 9.88 24.68 -2.80
C ILE A 149 9.61 23.48 -3.71
N GLN A 150 8.91 23.64 -4.84
CA GLN A 150 8.79 22.56 -5.83
C GLN A 150 10.13 22.22 -6.49
N SER A 151 11.01 23.21 -6.67
CA SER A 151 12.37 23.00 -7.16
C SER A 151 13.22 22.24 -6.13
N ILE A 152 13.11 22.60 -4.84
CA ILE A 152 13.90 21.97 -3.75
C ILE A 152 13.40 20.55 -3.42
N LEU A 153 12.11 20.24 -3.60
CA LEU A 153 11.57 18.89 -3.37
C LEU A 153 11.94 17.86 -4.44
N HIS A 154 12.41 18.29 -5.61
CA HIS A 154 12.90 17.39 -6.64
C HIS A 154 14.32 16.87 -6.33
N GLU A 155 15.04 17.50 -5.39
CA GLU A 155 16.48 17.34 -5.23
C GLU A 155 16.92 16.61 -3.94
N VAL A 156 16.00 16.07 -3.13
CA VAL A 156 16.34 15.45 -1.82
C VAL A 156 16.00 13.95 -1.75
N GLU A 157 16.00 13.26 -2.88
CA GLU A 157 16.22 11.80 -2.92
C GLU A 157 17.62 11.45 -3.46
N THR A 158 18.44 12.42 -3.86
CA THR A 158 19.82 12.18 -4.35
C THR A 158 20.82 12.08 -3.18
N VAL A 159 21.04 10.84 -2.73
CA VAL A 159 22.27 10.28 -2.07
C VAL A 159 22.45 10.68 -0.57
N PRO A 160 22.89 9.81 0.39
CA PRO A 160 23.75 8.62 0.26
C PRO A 160 23.53 7.49 1.33
N ARG A 161 22.42 6.74 1.32
CA ARG A 161 22.38 5.49 2.13
C ARG A 161 22.39 4.20 1.32
N ASP A 162 21.85 4.21 0.10
CA ASP A 162 21.85 3.01 -0.74
C ASP A 162 22.09 3.33 -2.23
N ALA A 163 23.08 4.19 -2.53
CA ALA A 163 23.50 4.42 -3.91
C ALA A 163 23.85 3.09 -4.60
N THR A 164 24.50 2.19 -3.85
CA THR A 164 24.81 0.82 -4.29
C THR A 164 23.54 0.04 -4.66
N LEU A 165 22.51 0.03 -3.81
CA LEU A 165 21.28 -0.73 -4.08
C LEU A 165 20.50 -0.16 -5.27
N ARG A 166 20.55 1.17 -5.46
CA ARG A 166 19.97 1.81 -6.64
C ARG A 166 20.72 1.45 -7.91
N ASP A 167 22.04 1.47 -7.87
CA ASP A 167 22.88 1.05 -8.99
C ASP A 167 22.67 -0.43 -9.32
N GLU A 168 22.55 -1.29 -8.31
CA GLU A 168 22.24 -2.72 -8.46
C GLU A 168 20.84 -2.93 -9.05
N CYS A 169 19.83 -2.20 -8.57
CA CYS A 169 18.46 -2.24 -9.12
C CYS A 169 18.44 -1.79 -10.58
N LEU A 170 19.12 -0.69 -10.92
CA LEU A 170 19.20 -0.20 -12.29
C LEU A 170 19.95 -1.17 -13.20
N LYS A 171 21.04 -1.79 -12.73
CA LYS A 171 21.77 -2.84 -13.46
C LYS A 171 20.91 -4.08 -13.68
N ARG A 172 20.21 -4.56 -12.65
CA ARG A 172 19.26 -5.68 -12.74
C ARG A 172 18.20 -5.40 -13.82
N ASP A 173 17.69 -4.17 -13.86
CA ASP A 173 16.65 -3.75 -14.80
C ASP A 173 17.22 -3.38 -16.20
N GLY A 174 18.53 -3.55 -16.41
CA GLY A 174 19.20 -3.30 -17.68
C GLY A 174 19.19 -1.83 -18.09
N GLY A 175 19.36 -0.93 -17.13
CA GLY A 175 19.42 0.51 -17.37
C GLY A 175 18.07 1.14 -17.73
N ARG A 176 16.94 0.45 -17.52
CA ARG A 176 15.63 0.87 -18.01
C ARG A 176 14.57 0.89 -16.92
N CYS A 177 13.53 1.69 -17.15
CA CYS A 177 12.29 1.54 -16.42
C CYS A 177 11.66 0.18 -16.72
N MET A 178 11.34 -0.61 -15.68
CA MET A 178 10.75 -1.94 -15.83
C MET A 178 9.42 -1.95 -16.59
N VAL A 179 8.70 -0.81 -16.62
CA VAL A 179 7.36 -0.71 -17.20
C VAL A 179 7.38 -0.06 -18.58
N SER A 180 7.94 1.13 -18.71
CA SER A 180 7.95 1.86 -20.00
C SER A 180 9.06 1.42 -20.93
N GLN A 181 10.07 0.69 -20.41
CA GLN A 181 11.29 0.29 -21.13
C GLN A 181 12.14 1.46 -21.64
N CYS A 182 11.83 2.71 -21.24
CA CYS A 182 12.69 3.86 -21.48
C CYS A 182 13.99 3.70 -20.68
N TRP A 183 15.10 4.12 -21.30
CA TRP A 183 16.42 4.14 -20.69
C TRP A 183 16.53 5.23 -19.64
N SER A 184 17.19 4.92 -18.53
CA SER A 184 17.55 5.92 -17.53
C SER A 184 18.55 6.91 -18.13
N ASP A 185 18.34 8.20 -17.86
CA ASP A 185 19.29 9.28 -18.18
C ASP A 185 20.64 9.13 -17.45
N THR A 186 20.66 8.38 -16.36
CA THR A 186 21.87 8.02 -15.61
C THR A 186 22.57 6.75 -16.10
N TRP A 187 22.01 6.05 -17.10
CA TRP A 187 22.62 4.83 -17.64
C TRP A 187 23.84 5.15 -18.50
N LYS A 188 24.97 4.51 -18.22
CA LYS A 188 26.27 4.86 -18.81
C LYS A 188 26.55 4.19 -20.15
N GLU A 189 25.90 3.08 -20.46
CA GLU A 189 26.15 2.37 -21.71
C GLU A 189 25.32 2.94 -22.87
N PRO A 190 25.81 2.84 -24.12
CA PRO A 190 25.09 3.34 -25.28
C PRO A 190 23.68 2.74 -25.36
N SER A 191 22.68 3.61 -25.25
CA SER A 191 21.28 3.23 -25.32
C SER A 191 20.69 3.62 -26.66
N GLN A 192 19.93 2.72 -27.28
CA GLN A 192 19.08 3.03 -28.42
C GLN A 192 17.63 3.03 -27.93
N GLY A 193 16.99 4.20 -27.90
CA GLY A 193 15.60 4.34 -27.49
C GLY A 193 15.29 5.66 -26.81
N LYS A 194 14.09 5.75 -26.23
CA LYS A 194 13.66 6.91 -25.44
C LYS A 194 14.38 6.92 -24.10
N ILE A 195 14.85 8.09 -23.70
CA ILE A 195 15.49 8.34 -22.40
C ILE A 195 14.46 8.98 -21.47
N CYS A 196 14.50 8.64 -20.19
CA CYS A 196 13.75 9.30 -19.13
C CYS A 196 14.52 9.32 -17.82
N SER A 197 14.12 10.21 -16.91
CA SER A 197 14.54 10.14 -15.52
C SER A 197 13.84 8.97 -14.82
N THR A 198 14.61 8.23 -14.03
CA THR A 198 14.13 7.06 -13.30
C THR A 198 14.46 7.13 -11.81
N ASN A 199 13.64 6.45 -11.03
CA ASN A 199 13.77 6.34 -9.59
C ASN A 199 13.56 4.89 -9.14
N CYS A 200 14.22 4.51 -8.06
CA CYS A 200 13.99 3.24 -7.38
C CYS A 200 12.75 3.36 -6.48
N ALA A 201 11.74 2.54 -6.75
CA ALA A 201 10.52 2.47 -5.99
C ALA A 201 10.53 1.24 -5.09
N HIS A 202 10.40 1.43 -3.77
CA HIS A 202 10.12 0.32 -2.86
C HIS A 202 8.67 -0.13 -2.99
N CYS A 203 8.42 -1.44 -3.03
CA CYS A 203 7.07 -2.02 -3.00
C CYS A 203 6.45 -1.83 -1.61
N ILE A 204 7.22 -2.17 -0.56
CA ILE A 204 6.93 -1.88 0.85
C ILE A 204 7.82 -0.71 1.29
N PRO A 205 7.26 0.41 1.78
CA PRO A 205 8.02 1.64 2.02
C PRO A 205 9.22 1.50 2.97
N TYR A 206 10.35 2.11 2.58
CA TYR A 206 11.56 2.18 3.41
C TYR A 206 11.36 2.85 4.78
N SER A 207 10.35 3.70 4.93
CA SER A 207 10.00 4.36 6.20
C SER A 207 9.64 3.36 7.32
N LEU A 208 9.36 2.10 6.99
CA LEU A 208 9.08 1.05 7.96
C LEU A 208 10.34 0.38 8.52
N SER A 209 11.54 0.87 8.16
CA SER A 209 12.79 0.33 8.69
C SER A 209 13.07 0.87 10.09
N THR A 210 13.68 0.04 10.93
CA THR A 210 14.04 0.38 12.33
C THR A 210 15.31 1.25 12.44
N THR A 211 15.78 1.84 11.33
CA THR A 211 17.14 2.42 11.18
C THR A 211 17.38 3.76 11.87
N ASN A 212 16.61 4.09 12.94
CA ASN A 212 16.84 5.10 14.00
C ASN A 212 15.51 5.77 14.39
N GLY A 213 14.78 5.18 15.35
CA GLY A 213 13.51 5.70 15.85
C GLY A 213 13.45 5.86 17.38
N SER A 214 12.55 6.72 17.86
CA SER A 214 12.19 6.80 19.29
C SER A 214 11.48 5.52 19.74
N TYR A 215 11.34 5.28 21.06
CA TYR A 215 10.58 4.14 21.58
C TYR A 215 9.17 4.03 20.94
N ILE A 216 8.45 5.15 20.84
CA ILE A 216 7.12 5.22 20.20
C ILE A 216 7.18 4.81 18.73
N GLN A 217 8.22 5.25 17.99
CA GLN A 217 8.40 4.84 16.60
C GLN A 217 8.72 3.35 16.48
N THR A 218 9.54 2.80 17.38
CA THR A 218 9.84 1.36 17.41
C THR A 218 8.59 0.55 17.67
N VAL A 219 7.77 0.94 18.65
CA VAL A 219 6.47 0.29 18.93
C VAL A 219 5.55 0.39 17.73
N ASN A 220 5.39 1.58 17.12
CA ASN A 220 4.56 1.76 15.94
C ASN A 220 5.02 0.89 14.77
N ILE A 221 6.33 0.84 14.48
CA ILE A 221 6.89 0.00 13.43
C ILE A 221 6.62 -1.48 13.73
N ALA A 222 6.81 -1.92 14.98
CA ALA A 222 6.50 -3.29 15.38
C ALA A 222 5.01 -3.62 15.20
N THR A 223 4.11 -2.74 15.63
CA THR A 223 2.65 -2.87 15.44
C THR A 223 2.27 -2.96 13.96
N ILE A 224 2.89 -2.13 13.11
CA ILE A 224 2.68 -2.18 11.66
C ILE A 224 3.15 -3.53 11.11
N TRP A 225 4.34 -4.00 11.46
CA TRP A 225 4.85 -5.29 10.99
C TRP A 225 3.99 -6.47 11.44
N LEU A 226 3.52 -6.44 12.69
CA LEU A 226 2.57 -7.44 13.20
C LEU A 226 1.27 -7.46 12.38
N ALA A 227 0.72 -6.29 12.04
CA ALA A 227 -0.47 -6.20 11.18
C ALA A 227 -0.20 -6.73 9.76
N TYR A 228 0.93 -6.35 9.15
CA TYR A 228 1.32 -6.83 7.81
C TYR A 228 1.43 -8.36 7.79
N HIS A 229 2.10 -8.98 8.76
CA HIS A 229 2.24 -10.44 8.83
C HIS A 229 0.93 -11.16 9.19
N ARG A 230 0.04 -10.52 9.96
CA ARG A 230 -1.28 -11.05 10.31
C ARG A 230 -2.22 -11.10 9.10
N TYR A 231 -2.35 -9.99 8.38
CA TYR A 231 -3.36 -9.83 7.32
C TYR A 231 -2.82 -10.09 5.91
N ILE A 232 -1.51 -10.06 5.71
CA ILE A 232 -0.86 -10.30 4.42
C ILE A 232 0.26 -11.33 4.63
N ASN A 233 -0.16 -12.56 4.89
CA ASN A 233 0.72 -13.63 5.37
C ASN A 233 1.91 -13.93 4.45
N ASP A 234 1.78 -13.72 3.13
CA ASP A 234 2.87 -13.90 2.15
C ASP A 234 4.13 -13.08 2.46
N LEU A 235 4.04 -12.06 3.32
CA LEU A 235 5.17 -11.26 3.77
C LEU A 235 5.96 -11.91 4.90
N GLN A 236 5.38 -12.88 5.61
CA GLN A 236 6.02 -13.58 6.72
C GLN A 236 7.24 -14.35 6.23
N GLY A 237 8.40 -14.05 6.82
CA GLY A 237 9.69 -14.63 6.40
C GLY A 237 10.29 -14.03 5.12
N ALA A 238 9.53 -13.24 4.34
CA ALA A 238 10.01 -12.60 3.12
C ALA A 238 10.63 -11.21 3.39
N ILE A 239 10.11 -10.46 4.36
CA ILE A 239 10.56 -9.11 4.69
C ILE A 239 10.30 -8.77 6.15
N THR A 240 11.18 -7.98 6.75
CA THR A 240 11.10 -7.45 8.12
C THR A 240 11.58 -6.00 8.13
N SER A 241 11.47 -5.31 9.27
CA SER A 241 12.01 -3.95 9.46
C SER A 241 13.50 -3.83 9.14
N GLU A 242 14.28 -4.89 9.34
CA GLU A 242 15.73 -4.92 9.15
C GLU A 242 16.11 -5.24 7.69
N SER A 243 15.23 -5.92 6.95
CA SER A 243 15.48 -6.43 5.59
C SER A 243 14.72 -5.66 4.51
N ILE A 244 14.18 -4.47 4.81
CA ILE A 244 13.41 -3.68 3.83
C ILE A 244 14.24 -3.28 2.60
N ASN A 245 15.52 -2.99 2.82
CA ASN A 245 16.47 -2.62 1.77
C ASN A 245 17.04 -3.87 1.09
N GLN A 246 16.20 -4.56 0.33
CA GLN A 246 16.57 -5.71 -0.48
C GLN A 246 16.11 -5.51 -1.92
N LEU A 247 16.87 -6.01 -2.90
CA LEU A 247 16.54 -5.88 -4.33
C LEU A 247 15.13 -6.39 -4.68
N PRO A 248 14.62 -7.50 -4.11
CA PRO A 248 13.26 -7.93 -4.38
C PRO A 248 12.17 -6.97 -3.90
N ASN A 249 12.49 -5.99 -3.04
CA ASN A 249 11.55 -4.94 -2.63
C ASN A 249 11.63 -3.70 -3.52
N ILE A 250 12.51 -3.65 -4.52
CA ILE A 250 12.80 -2.42 -5.27
C ILE A 250 12.66 -2.64 -6.78
N MET A 251 12.13 -1.63 -7.48
CA MET A 251 12.05 -1.59 -8.94
C MET A 251 12.43 -0.24 -9.52
N THR A 252 13.06 -0.23 -10.69
CA THR A 252 13.32 1.01 -11.44
C THR A 252 12.07 1.47 -12.19
N LEU A 253 11.55 2.65 -11.86
CA LEU A 253 10.39 3.28 -12.51
C LEU A 253 10.73 4.66 -13.06
N MET A 254 10.17 5.00 -14.21
CA MET A 254 10.14 6.38 -14.70
C MET A 254 9.42 7.29 -13.70
N ASP A 255 9.87 8.52 -13.54
CA ASP A 255 9.39 9.48 -12.53
C ASP A 255 7.88 9.58 -12.40
N THR A 256 7.16 9.67 -13.52
CA THR A 256 5.70 9.76 -13.50
C THR A 256 5.06 8.48 -12.96
N LEU A 257 5.59 7.31 -13.32
CA LEU A 257 5.10 6.01 -12.84
C LEU A 257 5.45 5.79 -11.38
N HIS A 258 6.67 6.17 -10.97
CA HIS A 258 7.09 6.15 -9.58
C HIS A 258 6.14 6.97 -8.69
N LYS A 259 5.78 8.19 -9.14
CA LYS A 259 4.82 9.06 -8.44
C LYS A 259 3.45 8.39 -8.27
N GLN A 260 2.96 7.66 -9.28
CA GLN A 260 1.66 6.98 -9.18
C GLN A 260 1.69 5.72 -8.33
N PHE A 261 2.76 4.95 -8.45
CA PHE A 261 2.98 3.78 -7.63
C PHE A 261 2.99 4.14 -6.14
N ARG A 262 3.72 5.21 -5.76
CA ARG A 262 3.77 5.70 -4.36
C ARG A 262 2.45 6.27 -3.85
N LYS A 263 1.60 6.81 -4.72
CA LYS A 263 0.28 7.35 -4.37
C LYS A 263 -0.82 6.28 -4.36
N LEU A 264 -0.44 5.00 -4.54
CA LEU A 264 -1.38 3.89 -4.73
C LEU A 264 -2.35 4.14 -5.90
N LYS A 265 -1.99 4.95 -6.90
CA LYS A 265 -2.81 5.20 -8.11
C LYS A 265 -2.46 4.28 -9.27
N MET A 266 -1.37 3.52 -9.12
CA MET A 266 -0.99 2.44 -10.02
C MET A 266 -0.50 1.25 -9.19
N ALA A 267 -0.85 0.03 -9.60
CA ALA A 267 -0.37 -1.20 -8.98
C ALA A 267 -0.24 -2.34 -10.00
N PHE A 268 0.35 -3.46 -9.57
CA PHE A 268 0.63 -4.62 -10.41
C PHE A 268 -0.16 -5.83 -9.91
N LYS A 269 -1.18 -6.27 -10.67
CA LYS A 269 -1.97 -7.45 -10.34
C LYS A 269 -1.37 -8.67 -11.02
N SER A 270 -1.16 -9.75 -10.27
CA SER A 270 -0.71 -11.03 -10.85
C SER A 270 -1.68 -11.51 -11.94
N THR A 271 -1.12 -12.05 -13.02
CA THR A 271 -1.88 -12.67 -14.11
C THR A 271 -1.93 -14.20 -14.01
N GLY A 272 -1.23 -14.78 -13.04
CA GLY A 272 -0.98 -16.22 -12.94
C GLY A 272 0.21 -16.70 -13.80
N VAL A 273 0.72 -15.86 -14.72
CA VAL A 273 1.95 -16.12 -15.46
C VAL A 273 3.14 -15.57 -14.66
N GLN A 274 4.20 -16.36 -14.54
CA GLN A 274 5.39 -16.01 -13.74
C GLN A 274 5.96 -14.65 -14.16
N ASN A 275 6.13 -13.76 -13.18
CA ASN A 275 6.66 -12.40 -13.35
C ASN A 275 5.87 -11.51 -14.34
N GLN A 276 4.62 -11.89 -14.67
CA GLN A 276 3.74 -11.09 -15.53
C GLN A 276 2.60 -10.47 -14.73
N TYR A 277 2.41 -9.17 -14.92
CA TYR A 277 1.43 -8.40 -14.16
C TYR A 277 0.56 -7.54 -15.05
N ALA A 278 -0.73 -7.48 -14.74
CA ALA A 278 -1.65 -6.49 -15.29
C ALA A 278 -1.46 -5.15 -14.58
N ILE A 279 -1.30 -4.08 -15.36
CA ILE A 279 -1.11 -2.73 -14.82
C ILE A 279 -2.48 -2.17 -14.43
N GLN A 280 -2.72 -2.10 -13.12
CA GLN A 280 -3.93 -1.53 -12.55
C GLN A 280 -3.75 -0.03 -12.33
N ARG A 281 -4.78 0.74 -12.65
CA ARG A 281 -4.79 2.20 -12.58
C ARG A 281 -6.06 2.65 -11.89
N PHE A 282 -5.93 3.57 -10.95
CA PHE A 282 -7.05 4.01 -10.11
C PHE A 282 -7.31 5.50 -10.29
N GLY A 283 -8.58 5.91 -10.21
CA GLY A 283 -9.01 7.30 -10.42
C GLY A 283 -9.26 7.70 -11.88
N SER A 284 -9.74 8.93 -12.08
CA SER A 284 -10.26 9.46 -13.36
C SER A 284 -9.24 10.28 -14.16
N ALA A 285 -8.39 11.08 -13.50
CA ALA A 285 -7.50 12.04 -14.17
C ALA A 285 -6.35 11.41 -14.98
N GLU A 286 -5.94 10.18 -14.65
CA GLU A 286 -4.76 9.54 -15.28
C GLU A 286 -5.09 8.55 -16.38
N ARG A 287 -6.39 8.32 -16.60
CA ARG A 287 -6.89 7.40 -17.63
C ARG A 287 -6.56 7.82 -19.06
N PHE A 288 -6.16 9.08 -19.28
CA PHE A 288 -5.87 9.60 -20.61
C PHE A 288 -4.39 9.56 -20.99
N TYR A 289 -3.48 10.06 -20.13
CA TYR A 289 -2.06 10.16 -20.48
C TYR A 289 -1.34 8.81 -20.46
N LEU A 290 -1.61 7.96 -19.46
CA LEU A 290 -0.90 6.67 -19.30
C LEU A 290 -1.48 5.55 -20.17
N ARG A 291 -2.73 5.66 -20.62
CA ARG A 291 -3.43 4.58 -21.34
C ARG A 291 -3.00 4.45 -22.80
N GLY A 292 -2.54 5.55 -23.42
CA GLY A 292 -1.96 5.51 -24.77
C GLY A 292 -0.49 5.09 -24.82
N ILE A 293 0.19 5.09 -23.67
CA ILE A 293 1.66 4.93 -23.59
C ILE A 293 2.05 3.57 -22.99
N LEU A 294 1.30 3.10 -21.99
CA LEU A 294 1.65 1.87 -21.28
C LEU A 294 0.88 0.66 -21.82
N PRO A 295 1.52 -0.51 -21.89
CA PRO A 295 0.83 -1.75 -22.23
C PRO A 295 -0.21 -2.12 -21.15
N PRO A 296 -1.16 -3.03 -21.46
CA PRO A 296 -2.11 -3.54 -20.48
C PRO A 296 -1.42 -4.44 -19.43
N THR A 297 -0.37 -5.16 -19.83
CA THR A 297 0.43 -6.05 -18.99
C THR A 297 1.91 -5.74 -19.14
N VAL A 298 2.71 -6.16 -18.16
CA VAL A 298 4.17 -6.04 -18.17
C VAL A 298 4.78 -7.37 -17.74
N GLN A 299 5.86 -7.77 -18.42
CA GLN A 299 6.70 -8.91 -18.03
C GLN A 299 7.94 -8.37 -17.35
N PHE A 300 8.14 -8.72 -16.07
CA PHE A 300 9.39 -8.41 -15.38
C PHE A 300 10.44 -9.47 -15.74
N SER A 301 11.63 -8.98 -16.10
CA SER A 301 12.78 -9.78 -16.48
C SER A 301 14.05 -9.05 -16.07
N ALA A 302 15.00 -9.75 -15.47
CA ALA A 302 16.30 -9.18 -15.18
C ALA A 302 17.18 -9.24 -16.42
N HIS A 303 18.03 -8.23 -16.60
CA HIS A 303 18.93 -8.13 -17.73
C HIS A 303 20.01 -9.22 -17.73
N ASN A 304 20.53 -9.55 -16.55
CA ASN A 304 21.65 -10.49 -16.39
C ASN A 304 21.22 -11.91 -16.01
N GLY A 305 19.92 -12.23 -16.08
CA GLY A 305 19.38 -13.52 -15.63
C GLY A 305 19.31 -13.69 -14.11
N ASP A 306 19.58 -12.64 -13.33
CA ASP A 306 19.42 -12.62 -11.87
C ASP A 306 17.93 -12.76 -11.48
N GLU A 307 17.62 -13.68 -10.58
CA GLU A 307 16.25 -13.95 -10.12
C GLU A 307 15.74 -12.95 -9.07
N ASN A 308 16.56 -11.97 -8.65
CA ASN A 308 16.21 -10.92 -7.68
C ASN A 308 15.22 -9.85 -8.21
N LEU A 309 14.25 -10.27 -9.03
CA LEU A 309 13.12 -9.44 -9.46
C LEU A 309 12.26 -9.00 -8.28
N PRO A 310 11.42 -7.96 -8.45
CA PRO A 310 10.47 -7.57 -7.43
C PRO A 310 9.62 -8.76 -6.99
N ASN A 311 9.65 -9.07 -5.68
CA ASN A 311 9.01 -10.25 -5.13
C ASN A 311 7.48 -10.15 -5.32
N PRO A 312 6.83 -11.19 -5.89
CA PRO A 312 5.39 -11.21 -6.09
C PRO A 312 4.57 -10.91 -4.83
N ALA A 313 5.03 -11.34 -3.64
CA ALA A 313 4.35 -11.07 -2.37
C ALA A 313 4.32 -9.57 -2.03
N PHE A 314 5.39 -8.84 -2.31
CA PHE A 314 5.47 -7.40 -2.04
C PHE A 314 4.60 -6.60 -3.02
N LEU A 315 4.60 -7.01 -4.28
CA LEU A 315 3.71 -6.45 -5.30
C LEU A 315 2.24 -6.71 -4.97
N ARG A 316 1.92 -7.92 -4.50
CA ARG A 316 0.57 -8.29 -4.08
C ARG A 316 0.11 -7.47 -2.89
N CYS A 317 0.96 -7.30 -1.87
CA CYS A 317 0.68 -6.40 -0.74
C CYS A 317 0.35 -4.98 -1.23
N HIS A 318 1.21 -4.40 -2.07
CA HIS A 318 0.99 -3.07 -2.65
C HIS A 318 -0.32 -2.99 -3.43
N TYR A 319 -0.62 -3.99 -4.26
CA TYR A 319 -1.86 -4.08 -5.03
C TYR A 319 -3.11 -4.16 -4.16
N ILE A 320 -3.14 -5.01 -3.14
CA ILE A 320 -4.26 -5.14 -2.20
C ILE A 320 -4.52 -3.78 -1.54
N LEU A 321 -3.49 -3.14 -1.01
CA LEU A 321 -3.63 -1.85 -0.32
C LEU A 321 -4.01 -0.73 -1.29
N ALA A 322 -3.59 -0.79 -2.55
CA ALA A 322 -4.07 0.13 -3.57
C ALA A 322 -5.54 -0.10 -3.91
N GLU A 323 -6.02 -1.34 -3.98
CA GLU A 323 -7.45 -1.61 -4.17
C GLU A 323 -8.30 -1.17 -2.98
N VAL A 324 -7.79 -1.33 -1.75
CA VAL A 324 -8.46 -0.82 -0.54
C VAL A 324 -8.52 0.71 -0.57
N TYR A 325 -7.40 1.38 -0.86
CA TYR A 325 -7.31 2.84 -0.90
C TYR A 325 -8.21 3.49 -1.95
N ASN A 326 -8.43 2.80 -3.07
CA ASN A 326 -9.23 3.30 -4.18
C ASN A 326 -10.55 2.52 -4.34
N GLY A 327 -10.96 1.79 -3.29
CA GLY A 327 -12.24 1.09 -3.27
C GLY A 327 -13.39 2.04 -3.58
N PRO A 328 -14.46 1.55 -4.24
CA PRO A 328 -15.64 2.34 -4.53
C PRO A 328 -16.30 2.87 -3.27
#